data_AF-A0AAJ2G065-F1
#
_entry.id   AF-A0AAJ2G065-F1
#
_cell.length_a   1.000
_cell.length_b   1.000
_cell.length_c   1.000
_cell.angle_alpha   90.00
_cell.angle_beta   90.00
_cell.angle_gamma   90.00
#
_symmetry.space_group_name_H-M   'P 1'
#
loop_
_entity.id
_entity.type
_entity.pdbx_description
1 polymer ?
#
loop_
_entity_poly.entity_id
_entity_poly.type
_entity_poly.pdbx_seq_one_letter_code
_entity_poly.pdbx_strand_id
1 'polypeptide(L)'
;MRFRPESYDAIVRRLVEGRHDDDPERAEPGRPNMLVPYFLMAAYAYEELGDPFLTDGGWDWLCVELDRQWDVVEHHHKYLIDRDALASGTASYLVGDFPTIVKDAAKGLMSEYSRPEEVGITINLLPVPDLSDLLGTVAKFEQDIADLIGIRTATLEGLL
;
A
#
# COMPACT_ATOMS: atom_id res chain seq x y z
N MET A 1 1.25 -2.06 -17.66
CA MET A 1 0.27 -2.04 -16.56
C MET A 1 0.37 -0.65 -15.94
N ARG A 2 -0.69 0.17 -15.99
CA ARG A 2 -0.66 1.58 -15.52
C ARG A 2 -1.16 1.60 -14.07
N PHE A 3 -0.24 1.74 -13.13
CA PHE A 3 -0.52 1.79 -11.70
C PHE A 3 -0.98 3.20 -11.29
N ARG A 4 -1.88 3.29 -10.29
CA ARG A 4 -2.43 4.57 -9.80
C ARG A 4 -1.46 5.21 -8.80
N PRO A 5 -0.92 6.42 -9.07
CA PRO A 5 0.08 7.09 -8.22
C PRO A 5 -0.41 7.37 -6.78
N GLU A 6 -1.71 7.62 -6.63
CA GLU A 6 -2.37 8.03 -5.39
C GLU A 6 -2.21 7.02 -4.22
N SER A 7 -1.97 5.75 -4.53
CA SER A 7 -1.98 4.65 -3.55
C SER A 7 -0.61 4.38 -2.90
N TYR A 8 0.49 4.85 -3.51
CA TYR A 8 1.85 4.44 -3.11
C TYR A 8 2.56 5.43 -2.17
N ASP A 9 2.31 6.73 -2.29
CA ASP A 9 2.78 7.71 -1.28
C ASP A 9 2.15 7.43 0.10
N ALA A 10 0.93 6.88 0.13
CA ALA A 10 0.26 6.43 1.35
C ALA A 10 0.95 5.21 1.99
N ILE A 11 1.59 4.34 1.20
CA ILE A 11 2.37 3.19 1.68
C ILE A 11 3.62 3.71 2.40
N VAL A 12 4.35 4.64 1.78
CA VAL A 12 5.52 5.28 2.37
C VAL A 12 5.15 6.00 3.67
N ARG A 13 4.08 6.81 3.67
CA ARG A 13 3.58 7.45 4.89
C ARG A 13 3.18 6.45 5.97
N ARG A 14 2.46 5.38 5.62
CA ARG A 14 2.02 4.37 6.61
C ARG A 14 3.18 3.58 7.22
N LEU A 15 4.21 3.28 6.43
CA LEU A 15 5.36 2.48 6.86
C LEU A 15 6.41 3.31 7.59
N VAL A 16 6.58 4.56 7.17
CA VAL A 16 7.58 5.46 7.73
C VAL A 16 7.00 6.35 8.82
N GLU A 17 5.74 6.76 8.82
CA GLU A 17 5.11 7.62 9.84
C GLU A 17 4.31 6.83 10.90
N GLY A 18 4.07 5.52 10.67
CA GLY A 18 3.25 4.69 11.55
C GLY A 18 1.74 4.80 11.27
N ARG A 19 0.94 3.83 11.77
CA ARG A 19 -0.53 3.85 11.60
C ARG A 19 -1.13 5.12 12.23
N HIS A 20 -1.94 5.84 11.46
CA HIS A 20 -2.54 7.11 11.89
C HIS A 20 -4.08 7.07 11.84
N ASP A 21 -4.67 5.99 12.31
CA ASP A 21 -6.12 5.80 12.17
C ASP A 21 -6.93 6.49 13.31
N ASP A 22 -6.39 6.67 14.53
CA ASP A 22 -7.25 7.05 15.68
C ASP A 22 -6.73 8.12 16.68
N ASP A 23 -5.44 8.50 16.74
CA ASP A 23 -4.93 9.44 17.78
C ASP A 23 -3.59 10.13 17.40
N PRO A 24 -3.57 11.46 17.13
CA PRO A 24 -2.36 12.22 16.81
C PRO A 24 -1.37 12.39 17.98
N GLU A 25 -1.80 12.22 19.23
CA GLU A 25 -0.89 12.30 20.40
C GLU A 25 -0.17 10.97 20.67
N ARG A 26 -0.55 9.89 19.97
CA ARG A 26 0.08 8.55 20.02
C ARG A 26 0.91 8.21 18.78
N ALA A 27 1.23 9.19 17.94
CA ALA A 27 2.18 9.00 16.86
C ALA A 27 3.54 8.55 17.43
N GLU A 28 3.78 7.24 17.44
CA GLU A 28 5.12 6.73 17.71
C GLU A 28 6.03 7.23 16.58
N PRO A 29 7.23 7.74 16.88
CA PRO A 29 8.16 8.12 15.83
C PRO A 29 8.34 6.92 14.93
N GLY A 30 7.84 7.10 13.72
CA GLY A 30 7.96 6.19 12.61
C GLY A 30 9.29 5.48 12.58
N ARG A 31 9.31 4.15 12.43
CA ARG A 31 10.50 3.32 12.62
C ARG A 31 11.60 3.77 11.65
N PRO A 32 12.58 4.60 12.08
CA PRO A 32 13.46 5.27 11.14
C PRO A 32 14.39 4.26 10.45
N ASN A 33 14.62 3.13 11.11
CA ASN A 33 15.33 1.98 10.59
C ASN A 33 14.70 1.36 9.33
N MET A 34 13.42 1.64 9.04
CA MET A 34 12.76 1.21 7.80
C MET A 34 13.15 2.06 6.59
N LEU A 35 13.69 3.26 6.76
CA LEU A 35 14.14 4.11 5.65
C LEU A 35 15.20 3.40 4.79
N VAL A 36 16.12 2.66 5.41
CA VAL A 36 17.20 1.94 4.72
C VAL A 36 16.69 0.83 3.80
N PRO A 37 15.90 -0.16 4.27
CA PRO A 37 15.39 -1.19 3.37
C PRO A 37 14.50 -0.62 2.27
N TYR A 38 13.68 0.41 2.55
CA TYR A 38 12.87 1.05 1.51
C TYR A 38 13.71 1.76 0.45
N PHE A 39 14.75 2.49 0.87
CA PHE A 39 15.68 3.11 -0.08
C PHE A 39 16.31 2.05 -0.99
N LEU A 40 16.84 0.97 -0.41
CA LEU A 40 17.51 -0.09 -1.18
C LEU A 40 16.55 -0.82 -2.13
N MET A 41 15.32 -1.12 -1.70
CA MET A 41 14.32 -1.76 -2.55
C MET A 41 13.87 -0.83 -3.68
N ALA A 42 13.62 0.44 -3.39
CA ALA A 42 13.17 1.43 -4.37
C ALA A 42 14.27 1.73 -5.39
N ALA A 43 15.53 1.86 -4.94
CA ALA A 43 16.72 1.98 -5.77
C ALA A 43 16.84 0.82 -6.76
N TYR A 44 16.70 -0.42 -6.29
CA TYR A 44 16.75 -1.61 -7.13
C TYR A 44 15.61 -1.64 -8.16
N ALA A 45 14.39 -1.30 -7.74
CA ALA A 45 13.23 -1.25 -8.63
C ALA A 45 13.37 -0.17 -9.72
N TYR A 46 13.87 1.01 -9.35
CA TYR A 46 14.05 2.14 -10.26
C TYR A 46 15.22 1.93 -11.22
N GLU A 47 16.43 1.68 -10.70
CA GLU A 47 17.68 1.74 -11.46
C GLU A 47 18.04 0.40 -12.14
N GLU A 48 17.75 -0.76 -11.52
CA GLU A 48 18.11 -2.08 -12.07
C GLU A 48 16.94 -2.74 -12.82
N LEU A 49 15.71 -2.63 -12.30
CA LEU A 49 14.53 -3.23 -12.94
C LEU A 49 13.85 -2.31 -13.96
N GLY A 50 13.99 -0.98 -13.81
CA GLY A 50 13.22 -0.02 -14.61
C GLY A 50 11.71 -0.10 -14.36
N ASP A 51 11.30 -0.59 -13.19
CA ASP A 51 9.89 -0.76 -12.76
C ASP A 51 9.70 -0.15 -11.37
N PRO A 52 9.79 1.18 -11.23
CA PRO A 52 9.73 1.84 -9.94
C PRO A 52 8.34 1.71 -9.30
N PHE A 53 8.32 1.31 -8.03
CA PHE A 53 7.08 1.26 -7.22
C PHE A 53 6.84 2.55 -6.42
N LEU A 54 7.78 3.50 -6.44
CA LEU A 54 7.60 4.84 -5.88
C LEU A 54 7.40 5.85 -7.01
N THR A 55 6.63 6.90 -6.72
CA THR A 55 6.61 8.10 -7.55
C THR A 55 7.93 8.85 -7.41
N ASP A 56 8.27 9.71 -8.38
CA ASP A 56 9.47 10.57 -8.28
C ASP A 56 9.44 11.41 -6.98
N GLY A 57 8.28 11.97 -6.62
CA GLY A 57 8.12 12.73 -5.38
C GLY A 57 8.28 11.87 -4.12
N GLY A 58 7.82 10.62 -4.14
CA GLY A 58 8.01 9.67 -3.04
C GLY A 58 9.46 9.23 -2.89
N TRP A 59 10.17 9.06 -4.01
CA TRP A 59 11.61 8.80 -4.03
C TRP A 59 12.42 9.98 -3.49
N ASP A 60 12.14 11.19 -3.96
CA ASP A 60 12.80 12.42 -3.50
C ASP A 60 12.60 12.61 -1.99
N TRP A 61 11.36 12.41 -1.52
CA TRP A 61 11.04 12.47 -0.10
C TRP A 61 11.83 11.43 0.72
N LEU A 62 11.91 10.19 0.23
CA LEU A 62 12.63 9.11 0.92
C LEU A 62 14.13 9.41 1.04
N CYS A 63 14.74 9.97 -0.01
CA CYS A 63 16.15 10.38 0.01
C CYS A 63 16.40 11.49 1.03
N VAL A 64 15.58 12.54 1.01
CA VAL A 64 15.67 13.66 1.96
C VAL A 64 15.45 13.20 3.40
N GLU A 65 14.47 12.34 3.61
CA GLU A 65 14.11 11.87 4.96
C GLU A 65 15.19 10.93 5.54
N LEU A 66 15.75 10.03 4.72
CA LEU A 66 16.86 9.18 5.13
C LEU A 66 18.12 9.99 5.45
N ASP A 67 18.43 11.03 4.67
CA ASP A 67 19.57 11.90 4.98
C ASP A 67 19.35 12.70 6.27
N ARG A 68 18.14 13.23 6.47
CA ARG A 68 17.75 13.95 7.69
C ARG A 68 17.89 13.09 8.94
N GLN A 69 17.53 11.82 8.84
CA GLN A 69 17.58 10.87 9.95
C GLN A 69 18.88 10.05 10.00
N TRP A 70 19.85 10.34 9.13
CA TRP A 70 21.02 9.49 8.92
C TRP A 70 21.69 9.11 10.23
N ASP A 71 21.99 10.06 11.11
CA ASP A 71 22.75 9.78 12.33
C ASP A 71 21.98 9.01 13.40
N VAL A 72 20.65 8.90 13.28
CA VAL A 72 19.75 8.19 14.21
C VAL A 72 19.39 6.80 13.70
N VAL A 73 19.40 6.59 12.38
CA VAL A 73 19.05 5.31 11.77
C VAL A 73 20.12 4.25 12.08
N GLU A 74 19.67 3.17 12.72
CA GLU A 74 20.46 1.97 13.03
C GLU A 74 19.91 0.78 12.25
N HIS A 75 20.54 0.47 11.11
CA HIS A 75 20.16 -0.68 10.29
C HIS A 75 21.39 -1.40 9.74
N HIS A 76 21.39 -2.73 9.80
CA HIS A 76 22.54 -3.56 9.42
C HIS A 76 23.01 -3.34 7.98
N HIS A 77 22.12 -2.96 7.06
CA HIS A 77 22.45 -2.71 5.65
C HIS A 77 22.71 -1.24 5.31
N LYS A 78 22.71 -0.33 6.31
CA LYS A 78 22.92 1.11 6.08
C LYS A 78 24.27 1.41 5.43
N TYR A 79 25.29 0.57 5.69
CA TYR A 79 26.62 0.70 5.09
C TYR A 79 26.64 0.55 3.57
N LEU A 80 25.59 0.00 2.96
CA LEU A 80 25.46 -0.09 1.50
C LEU A 80 25.08 1.24 0.87
N ILE A 81 24.61 2.20 1.67
CA ILE A 81 24.13 3.48 1.18
C ILE A 81 25.26 4.49 1.29
N ASP A 82 25.64 5.06 0.15
CA ASP A 82 26.43 6.28 0.10
C ASP A 82 25.53 7.46 0.47
N ARG A 83 25.85 8.14 1.59
CA ARG A 83 25.09 9.29 2.08
C ARG A 83 25.11 10.43 1.05
N ASP A 84 26.21 10.64 0.35
CA ASP A 84 26.32 11.72 -0.64
C ASP A 84 25.37 11.47 -1.83
N ALA A 85 25.10 10.20 -2.14
CA ALA A 85 24.19 9.81 -3.21
C ALA A 85 22.72 10.16 -2.89
N LEU A 86 22.36 10.28 -1.61
CA LEU A 86 21.03 10.73 -1.16
C LEU A 86 20.75 12.16 -1.61
N ALA A 87 21.75 13.05 -1.55
CA ALA A 87 21.61 14.44 -1.98
C ALA A 87 21.38 14.56 -3.49
N SER A 88 21.92 13.62 -4.28
CA SER A 88 21.70 13.54 -5.72
C SER A 88 20.48 12.69 -6.13
N GLY A 89 19.80 12.05 -5.17
CA GLY A 89 18.64 11.21 -5.44
C GLY A 89 18.94 10.02 -6.36
N THR A 90 20.12 9.39 -6.26
CA THR A 90 20.49 8.23 -7.08
C THR A 90 21.08 7.10 -6.26
N ALA A 91 21.00 5.90 -6.80
CA ALA A 91 21.66 4.70 -6.28
C ALA A 91 22.39 3.94 -7.39
N SER A 92 22.78 4.63 -8.46
CA SER A 92 23.43 4.03 -9.64
C SER A 92 24.72 3.24 -9.35
N TYR A 93 25.43 3.59 -8.27
CA TYR A 93 26.62 2.85 -7.79
C TYR A 93 26.31 1.43 -7.28
N LEU A 94 25.03 1.08 -7.06
CA LEU A 94 24.60 -0.27 -6.65
C LEU A 94 24.16 -1.15 -7.83
N VAL A 95 24.00 -0.60 -9.03
CA VAL A 95 23.48 -1.34 -10.19
C VAL A 95 24.40 -2.52 -10.53
N GLY A 96 23.84 -3.72 -10.54
CA GLY A 96 24.59 -4.97 -10.72
C GLY A 96 25.11 -5.59 -9.41
N ASP A 97 25.27 -4.78 -8.36
CA ASP A 97 25.90 -5.16 -7.08
C ASP A 97 24.90 -5.21 -5.90
N PHE A 98 23.60 -5.01 -6.15
CA PHE A 98 22.59 -5.15 -5.11
C PHE A 98 22.63 -6.53 -4.43
N PRO A 99 22.59 -6.59 -3.08
CA PRO A 99 22.53 -7.87 -2.37
C PRO A 99 21.25 -8.64 -2.65
N THR A 100 21.32 -9.98 -2.66
CA THR A 100 20.16 -10.87 -2.87
C THR A 100 19.00 -10.56 -1.92
N ILE A 101 19.28 -10.25 -0.65
CA ILE A 101 18.23 -9.90 0.32
C ILE A 101 17.43 -8.65 -0.09
N VAL A 102 18.07 -7.67 -0.73
CA VAL A 102 17.40 -6.47 -1.26
C VAL A 102 16.55 -6.84 -2.46
N LYS A 103 17.11 -7.63 -3.40
CA LYS A 103 16.40 -8.06 -4.60
C LYS A 103 15.15 -8.87 -4.26
N ASP A 104 15.26 -9.79 -3.32
CA ASP A 104 14.15 -10.66 -2.91
C ASP A 104 13.10 -9.89 -2.11
N ALA A 105 13.50 -9.00 -1.20
CA ALA A 105 12.58 -8.14 -0.47
C ALA A 105 11.80 -7.21 -1.41
N ALA A 106 12.48 -6.58 -2.38
CA ALA A 106 11.85 -5.73 -3.38
C ALA A 106 10.83 -6.49 -4.22
N LYS A 107 11.19 -7.69 -4.72
CA LYS A 107 10.26 -8.54 -5.48
C LYS A 107 9.07 -8.98 -4.64
N GLY A 108 9.28 -9.35 -3.38
CA GLY A 108 8.21 -9.71 -2.45
C GLY A 108 7.22 -8.56 -2.29
N LEU A 109 7.74 -7.37 -1.96
CA LEU A 109 6.97 -6.14 -1.84
C LEU A 109 6.19 -5.83 -3.13
N MET A 110 6.87 -5.81 -4.27
CA MET A 110 6.26 -5.54 -5.57
C MET A 110 5.21 -6.58 -5.94
N SER A 111 5.35 -7.85 -5.54
CA SER A 111 4.37 -8.91 -5.81
C SER A 111 3.08 -8.75 -5.00
N GLU A 112 3.17 -8.27 -3.76
CA GLU A 112 2.01 -7.92 -2.93
C GLU A 112 1.22 -6.76 -3.56
N TYR A 113 1.93 -5.75 -4.08
CA TYR A 113 1.29 -4.57 -4.69
C TYR A 113 0.90 -4.73 -6.16
N SER A 114 1.46 -5.72 -6.86
CA SER A 114 1.05 -6.11 -8.23
C SER A 114 -0.32 -6.77 -8.28
N ARG A 115 -0.95 -7.01 -7.12
CA ARG A 115 -2.33 -7.49 -6.95
C ARG A 115 -3.19 -6.35 -6.39
N PRO A 116 -3.71 -5.44 -7.24
CA PRO A 116 -4.53 -4.30 -6.81
C PRO A 116 -5.73 -4.67 -5.92
N GLU A 117 -6.17 -5.92 -5.99
CA GLU A 117 -7.29 -6.51 -5.27
C GLU A 117 -7.03 -6.65 -3.76
N GLU A 118 -5.76 -6.75 -3.33
CA GLU A 118 -5.37 -7.00 -1.93
C GLU A 118 -5.05 -5.69 -1.16
N VAL A 119 -4.72 -4.61 -1.88
CA VAL A 119 -4.32 -3.32 -1.27
C VAL A 119 -5.54 -2.45 -0.92
N GLY A 120 -6.71 -2.78 -1.46
CA GLY A 120 -7.96 -2.02 -1.31
C GLY A 120 -8.96 -2.54 -0.27
N ILE A 121 -8.67 -3.61 0.48
CA ILE A 121 -9.62 -4.18 1.46
C ILE A 121 -8.89 -4.59 2.75
N THR A 122 -8.20 -3.64 3.38
CA THR A 122 -8.04 -3.68 4.85
C THR A 122 -8.46 -2.35 5.47
N ILE A 123 -9.48 -1.73 4.88
CA ILE A 123 -10.50 -1.06 5.69
C ILE A 123 -11.40 -2.19 6.16
N ASN A 124 -11.64 -2.32 7.46
CA ASN A 124 -12.55 -3.32 8.05
C ASN A 124 -13.91 -3.33 7.33
N LEU A 125 -14.05 -4.17 6.32
CA LEU A 125 -15.34 -4.65 5.85
C LEU A 125 -15.32 -6.13 6.15
N LEU A 126 -16.25 -6.52 7.03
CA LEU A 126 -16.70 -7.90 7.22
C LEU A 126 -16.71 -8.65 5.87
N PRO A 127 -16.51 -9.99 5.87
CA PRO A 127 -16.50 -10.77 4.64
C PRO A 127 -17.67 -10.36 3.76
N VAL A 128 -17.35 -9.89 2.55
CA VAL A 128 -18.36 -9.43 1.59
C VAL A 128 -19.31 -10.61 1.40
N PRO A 129 -20.59 -10.51 1.81
CA PRO A 129 -21.52 -11.61 1.68
C PRO A 129 -21.63 -11.97 0.20
N ASP A 130 -21.76 -13.25 -0.10
CA ASP A 130 -21.95 -13.73 -1.46
C ASP A 130 -23.08 -12.94 -2.13
N LEU A 131 -22.92 -12.59 -3.42
CA LEU A 131 -23.95 -11.89 -4.19
C LEU A 131 -25.28 -12.65 -4.18
N SER A 132 -25.23 -13.98 -4.04
CA SER A 132 -26.40 -14.82 -3.84
C SER A 132 -27.10 -14.58 -2.49
N ASP A 133 -26.33 -14.37 -1.41
CA ASP A 133 -26.83 -14.00 -0.08
C ASP A 133 -27.40 -12.58 -0.05
N LEU A 134 -26.80 -11.65 -0.80
CA LEU A 134 -27.27 -10.26 -0.91
C LEU A 134 -28.61 -10.19 -1.65
N LEU A 135 -28.76 -10.94 -2.76
CA LEU A 135 -30.01 -11.04 -3.50
C LEU A 135 -31.13 -11.71 -2.68
N GLY A 136 -30.80 -12.75 -1.91
CA GLY A 136 -31.75 -13.38 -0.98
C GLY A 136 -32.19 -12.44 0.15
N THR A 137 -31.28 -11.59 0.63
CA THR A 137 -31.57 -10.61 1.69
C THR A 137 -32.48 -9.49 1.19
N VAL A 138 -32.26 -8.98 -0.03
CA VAL A 138 -33.12 -7.97 -0.65
C VAL A 138 -34.54 -8.50 -0.89
N ALA A 139 -34.67 -9.72 -1.43
CA ALA A 139 -35.97 -10.34 -1.66
C ALA A 139 -36.76 -10.55 -0.36
N LYS A 140 -36.07 -10.93 0.72
CA LYS A 140 -36.69 -11.08 2.04
C LYS A 140 -37.10 -9.72 2.63
N PHE A 141 -36.29 -8.69 2.44
CA PHE A 141 -36.57 -7.33 2.93
C PHE A 141 -37.78 -6.70 2.22
N GLU A 142 -37.92 -6.92 0.92
CA GLU A 142 -39.10 -6.47 0.16
C GLU A 142 -40.39 -7.16 0.63
N GLN A 143 -40.33 -8.47 0.91
CA GLN A 143 -41.47 -9.22 1.44
C GLN A 143 -41.83 -8.78 2.87
N ASP A 144 -40.83 -8.57 3.73
CA ASP A 144 -41.03 -8.13 5.11
C ASP A 144 -41.61 -6.70 5.16
N ILE A 145 -41.19 -5.80 4.25
CA ILE A 145 -41.80 -4.46 4.10
C ILE A 145 -43.25 -4.59 3.65
N ALA A 146 -43.53 -5.41 2.63
CA ALA A 146 -44.87 -5.61 2.08
C ALA A 146 -45.85 -6.14 3.15
N ASP A 147 -45.40 -7.08 3.97
CA ASP A 147 -46.18 -7.64 5.07
C ASP A 147 -46.39 -6.62 6.21
N LEU A 148 -45.40 -5.75 6.48
CA LEU A 148 -45.48 -4.71 7.51
C LEU A 148 -46.42 -3.55 7.12
N ILE A 149 -46.48 -3.18 5.84
CA ILE A 149 -47.35 -2.11 5.32
C ILE A 149 -48.69 -2.64 4.80
N GLY A 150 -48.93 -3.96 4.88
CA GLY A 150 -50.18 -4.61 4.49
C GLY A 150 -50.47 -4.57 2.98
N ILE A 151 -49.45 -4.34 2.16
CA ILE A 151 -49.59 -4.30 0.70
C ILE A 151 -49.32 -5.70 0.17
N ARG A 152 -50.32 -6.35 -0.44
CA ARG A 152 -50.08 -7.56 -1.23
C ARG A 152 -49.25 -7.19 -2.46
N THR A 153 -47.99 -7.60 -2.50
CA THR A 153 -47.16 -7.52 -3.71
C THR A 153 -47.80 -8.38 -4.79
N ALA A 154 -48.25 -7.75 -5.87
CA ALA A 154 -48.71 -8.47 -7.05
C ALA A 154 -47.47 -9.00 -7.77
N THR A 155 -47.34 -10.32 -7.83
CA THR A 155 -46.37 -10.99 -8.70
C THR A 155 -46.59 -10.53 -10.14
N LEU A 156 -45.52 -10.08 -10.80
CA LEU A 156 -45.48 -9.73 -12.23
C LEU A 156 -45.54 -11.01 -13.10
N GLU A 157 -46.58 -11.82 -12.96
CA GLU A 157 -46.86 -12.98 -13.83
C GLU A 157 -48.11 -12.77 -14.71
N GLY A 158 -48.37 -11.52 -15.13
CA GLY A 158 -49.59 -11.17 -15.89
C GLY A 158 -49.43 -10.16 -17.02
N LEU A 159 -48.22 -9.94 -17.53
CA LEU A 159 -47.96 -9.02 -18.66
C LEU A 159 -47.08 -9.64 -19.76
N LEU A 160 -47.35 -10.91 -20.08
CA LEU A 160 -47.03 -11.53 -21.37
C LEU A 160 -48.21 -12.42 -21.80
#